data_AF-A0A3P8L5V2-F1
#
_entry.id   AF-A0A3P8L5V2-F1
#
_cell.length_a   1.000
_cell.length_b   1.000
_cell.length_c   1.000
_cell.angle_alpha   90.00
_cell.angle_beta   90.00
_cell.angle_gamma   90.00
#
_symmetry.space_group_name_H-M   'P 1'
#
loop_
_entity.id
_entity.type
_entity.pdbx_description
1 polymer ?
#
loop_
_entity_poly.entity_id
_entity_poly.type
_entity_poly.pdbx_seq_one_letter_code
_entity_poly.pdbx_strand_id
1 'polypeptide(L)'
;MVATVLGGTVTKAYLLPDDDPSSDGGRCYVTNLPPHAEAAYFYGGSFAEAYAAHGGPPTPAHVRRVVLANTRDHAALVAAGDPRPSDVPRIISTCWQSIDGLAKKLYTEGTIGQPDVDTALGLPDAERDPEARAHALAAIRAGSVPGTFEVISRDSAWKL
;
A
#
# COMPACT_ATOMS: atom_id res chain seq x y z
N MET A 1 1.57 -0.54 0.93
CA MET A 1 1.21 -1.02 -0.42
C MET A 1 0.95 0.11 -1.42
N VAL A 2 -0.09 0.93 -1.23
CA VAL A 2 -0.47 1.99 -2.20
C VAL A 2 0.71 2.91 -2.54
N ALA A 3 1.45 3.38 -1.53
CA ALA A 3 2.68 4.16 -1.74
C ALA A 3 3.64 3.49 -2.73
N THR A 4 4.05 2.24 -2.47
CA THR A 4 4.97 1.48 -3.32
C THR A 4 4.44 1.25 -4.74
N VAL A 5 3.16 0.90 -4.88
CA VAL A 5 2.51 0.72 -6.19
C VAL A 5 2.55 2.01 -7.01
N LEU A 6 2.49 3.16 -6.34
CA LEU A 6 2.53 4.49 -6.97
C LEU A 6 3.93 5.14 -6.95
N GLY A 7 4.98 4.38 -6.63
CA GLY A 7 6.38 4.82 -6.76
C GLY A 7 7.05 5.37 -5.49
N GLY A 8 6.34 5.39 -4.35
CA GLY A 8 6.93 5.68 -3.05
C GLY A 8 7.73 4.51 -2.46
N THR A 9 8.49 4.78 -1.40
CA THR A 9 9.29 3.79 -0.67
C THR A 9 8.88 3.79 0.79
N VAL A 10 8.49 2.64 1.33
CA VAL A 10 8.16 2.49 2.76
C VAL A 10 9.45 2.31 3.54
N THR A 11 9.88 3.34 4.26
CA THR A 11 11.12 3.26 5.04
C THR A 11 10.93 2.47 6.32
N LYS A 12 9.79 2.68 7.00
CA LYS A 12 9.43 1.98 8.22
C LYS A 12 7.94 2.07 8.48
N ALA A 13 7.33 0.98 8.91
CA ALA A 13 6.06 1.03 9.62
C ALA A 13 6.15 0.20 10.91
N TYR A 14 5.51 0.66 11.97
CA TYR A 14 5.51 -0.03 13.27
C TYR A 14 4.20 0.22 14.01
N LEU A 15 3.86 -0.70 14.91
CA LEU A 15 2.75 -0.52 15.84
C LEU A 15 3.26 0.20 17.09
N LEU A 16 2.42 1.08 17.62
CA LEU A 16 2.66 1.72 18.91
C LEU A 16 1.94 0.90 19.99
N PRO A 17 2.43 0.87 21.24
CA PRO A 17 1.75 0.17 22.33
C PRO A 17 0.31 0.65 22.50
N ASP A 18 -0.59 -0.29 22.83
CA ASP A 18 -2.03 -0.03 23.03
C ASP A 18 -2.30 0.82 24.29
N ASP A 19 -1.30 0.99 25.14
CA ASP A 19 -1.39 1.60 26.47
C ASP A 19 -1.54 3.14 26.42
N ASP A 20 -1.30 3.75 25.26
CA ASP A 20 -1.44 5.19 25.04
C ASP A 20 -2.74 5.49 24.27
N PRO A 21 -3.80 6.02 24.92
CA PRO A 21 -5.06 6.35 24.26
C PRO A 21 -4.94 7.49 23.22
N SER A 22 -3.77 8.14 23.09
CA SER A 22 -3.45 9.10 22.04
C SER A 22 -2.64 8.52 20.88
N SER A 23 -2.26 7.25 20.97
CA SER A 23 -1.58 6.51 19.91
C SER A 23 -2.55 6.17 18.80
N ASP A 24 -2.27 6.61 17.57
CA ASP A 24 -3.04 6.27 16.37
C ASP A 24 -2.84 4.80 15.92
N GLY A 25 -2.57 3.87 16.84
CA GLY A 25 -2.35 2.43 16.62
C GLY A 25 -1.03 2.07 15.92
N GLY A 26 -0.37 3.03 15.28
CA GLY A 26 0.92 2.81 14.62
C GLY A 26 1.38 4.02 13.80
N ARG A 27 2.54 3.88 13.14
CA ARG A 27 3.07 4.88 12.21
C ARG A 27 3.66 4.23 10.98
N CYS A 28 3.51 4.89 9.83
CA CYS A 28 4.12 4.51 8.57
C CYS A 28 4.87 5.72 7.99
N TYR A 29 6.12 5.50 7.57
CA TYR A 29 6.98 6.49 6.98
C TYR A 29 7.25 6.12 5.53
N VAL A 30 7.04 7.07 4.64
CA VAL A 30 7.22 6.92 3.20
C VAL A 30 8.13 8.03 2.68
N THR A 31 9.05 7.66 1.80
CA THR A 31 9.90 8.60 1.04
C THR A 31 9.65 8.44 -0.45
N ASN A 32 10.16 9.36 -1.26
CA ASN A 32 10.08 9.33 -2.72
C ASN A 32 8.64 9.21 -3.28
N LEU A 33 7.63 9.60 -2.50
CA LEU A 33 6.25 9.57 -2.96
C LEU A 33 6.05 10.67 -4.02
N PRO A 34 5.68 10.33 -5.26
CA PRO A 34 5.42 11.34 -6.28
C PRO A 34 4.24 12.24 -5.87
N PRO A 35 4.24 13.54 -6.21
CA PRO A 35 3.16 14.46 -5.80
C PRO A 35 1.75 14.01 -6.21
N HIS A 36 1.62 13.37 -7.37
CA HIS A 36 0.32 12.85 -7.85
C HIS A 36 -0.21 11.67 -7.04
N ALA A 37 0.64 11.01 -6.24
CA ALA A 37 0.30 9.83 -5.44
C ALA A 37 -0.07 10.17 -3.98
N GLU A 38 0.14 11.41 -3.54
CA GLU A 38 -0.05 11.85 -2.16
C GLU A 38 -1.49 11.65 -1.68
N ALA A 39 -2.46 12.11 -2.47
CA ALA A 39 -3.88 11.90 -2.18
C ALA A 39 -4.25 10.41 -2.09
N ALA A 40 -3.70 9.58 -2.99
CA ALA A 40 -3.95 8.15 -3.00
C ALA A 40 -3.34 7.44 -1.80
N TYR A 41 -2.18 7.91 -1.33
CA TYR A 41 -1.54 7.43 -0.10
C TYR A 41 -2.43 7.66 1.13
N PHE A 42 -2.87 8.90 1.36
CA PHE A 42 -3.72 9.24 2.52
C PHE A 42 -5.10 8.55 2.42
N TYR A 43 -5.71 8.55 1.24
CA TYR A 43 -7.00 7.87 1.05
C TYR A 43 -6.87 6.35 1.18
N GLY A 44 -5.72 5.79 0.80
CA GLY A 44 -5.46 4.35 0.80
C GLY A 44 -5.49 3.71 2.18
N GLY A 45 -4.98 4.41 3.21
CA GLY A 45 -5.04 3.92 4.61
C GLY A 45 -6.49 3.75 5.07
N SER A 46 -7.26 4.84 5.01
CA SER A 46 -8.67 4.85 5.41
C SER A 46 -9.55 3.90 4.57
N PHE A 47 -9.26 3.75 3.26
CA PHE A 47 -9.99 2.79 2.44
C PHE A 47 -9.66 1.34 2.82
N ALA A 48 -8.39 1.02 3.11
CA ALA A 48 -8.00 -0.33 3.51
C ALA A 48 -8.60 -0.72 4.87
N GLU A 49 -8.65 0.22 5.82
CA GLU A 49 -9.33 0.04 7.09
C GLU A 49 -10.84 -0.22 6.90
N ALA A 50 -11.51 0.59 6.07
CA ALA A 50 -12.90 0.37 5.70
C ALA A 50 -13.12 -1.00 5.03
N TYR A 51 -12.21 -1.42 4.16
CA TYR A 51 -12.26 -2.71 3.48
C TYR A 51 -12.14 -3.88 4.49
N ALA A 52 -11.22 -3.77 5.44
CA ALA A 52 -11.03 -4.74 6.52
C ALA A 52 -12.30 -4.88 7.37
N ALA A 53 -12.82 -3.75 7.85
CA ALA A 53 -13.98 -3.69 8.74
C ALA A 53 -15.26 -4.18 8.05
N HIS A 54 -15.37 -3.98 6.73
CA HIS A 54 -16.50 -4.47 5.94
C HIS A 54 -16.37 -5.95 5.54
N GLY A 55 -15.17 -6.54 5.58
CA GLY A 55 -14.89 -7.89 5.10
C GLY A 55 -14.83 -7.99 3.56
N GLY A 56 -14.52 -6.89 2.87
CA GLY A 56 -14.59 -6.80 1.42
C GLY A 56 -14.80 -5.36 0.91
N PRO A 57 -15.14 -5.16 -0.37
CA PRO A 57 -15.34 -3.82 -0.94
C PRO A 57 -16.38 -3.00 -0.17
N PRO A 58 -15.98 -1.90 0.52
CA PRO A 58 -16.86 -1.15 1.39
C PRO A 58 -17.82 -0.24 0.61
N THR A 59 -18.93 0.14 1.24
CA THR A 59 -19.84 1.15 0.67
C THR A 59 -19.21 2.55 0.76
N PRO A 60 -19.56 3.49 -0.15
CA PRO A 60 -19.05 4.87 -0.07
C PRO A 60 -19.34 5.56 1.27
N ALA A 61 -20.49 5.27 1.88
CA ALA A 61 -20.86 5.83 3.19
C ALA A 61 -19.95 5.29 4.32
N HIS A 62 -19.55 4.03 4.24
CA HIS A 62 -18.62 3.43 5.20
C HIS A 62 -17.22 4.04 5.05
N VAL A 63 -16.70 4.13 3.82
CA VAL A 63 -15.41 4.77 3.55
C VAL A 63 -15.39 6.21 4.04
N ARG A 64 -16.43 6.99 3.75
CA ARG A 64 -16.54 8.37 4.22
C ARG A 64 -16.47 8.46 5.75
N ARG A 65 -17.12 7.54 6.46
CA ARG A 65 -17.08 7.50 7.93
C ARG A 65 -15.67 7.26 8.45
N VAL A 66 -14.95 6.30 7.87
CA VAL A 66 -13.57 5.95 8.28
C VAL A 66 -12.61 7.11 7.97
N VAL A 67 -12.70 7.70 6.78
CA VAL A 67 -11.90 8.89 6.43
C VAL A 67 -12.12 10.00 7.45
N LEU A 68 -13.37 10.30 7.82
CA LEU A 68 -13.67 11.36 8.80
C LEU A 68 -13.18 11.04 10.22
N ALA A 69 -13.08 9.76 10.58
CA ALA A 69 -12.52 9.33 11.86
C ALA A 69 -10.98 9.48 11.88
N ASN A 70 -10.31 9.25 10.75
CA ASN A 70 -8.88 9.43 10.57
C ASN A 70 -8.51 10.90 10.33
N THR A 71 -8.53 11.69 11.40
CA THR A 71 -8.39 13.16 11.35
C THR A 71 -7.15 13.65 10.59
N ARG A 72 -6.01 12.94 10.67
CA ARG A 72 -4.78 13.31 9.93
C ARG A 72 -4.90 13.08 8.43
N ASP A 73 -5.36 11.90 8.02
CA ASP A 73 -5.59 11.58 6.60
C ASP A 73 -6.66 12.51 6.02
N HIS A 74 -7.74 12.77 6.77
CA HIS A 74 -8.79 13.71 6.38
C HIS A 74 -8.25 15.13 6.20
N ALA A 75 -7.45 15.65 7.14
CA ALA A 75 -6.86 16.97 7.03
C ALA A 75 -5.94 17.08 5.80
N ALA A 76 -5.14 16.04 5.53
CA ALA A 76 -4.28 16.00 4.35
C ALA A 76 -5.09 15.95 3.04
N LEU A 77 -6.17 15.15 3.01
CA LEU A 77 -7.09 15.11 1.86
C LEU A 77 -7.78 16.45 1.64
N VAL A 78 -8.28 17.11 2.69
CA VAL A 78 -8.89 18.45 2.60
C VAL A 78 -7.89 19.47 2.06
N ALA A 79 -6.64 19.45 2.54
CA ALA A 79 -5.58 20.33 2.04
C ALA A 79 -5.29 20.09 0.54
N ALA A 80 -5.47 18.87 0.06
CA ALA A 80 -5.36 18.49 -1.35
C ALA A 80 -6.64 18.73 -2.19
N GLY A 81 -7.69 19.36 -1.63
CA GLY A 81 -8.96 19.62 -2.32
C GLY A 81 -10.02 18.52 -2.19
N ASP A 82 -9.92 17.68 -1.15
CA ASP A 82 -10.75 16.51 -0.84
C ASP A 82 -10.89 15.48 -1.98
N PRO A 83 -9.79 15.06 -2.63
CA PRO A 83 -9.86 14.09 -3.71
C PRO A 83 -10.35 12.71 -3.24
N ARG A 84 -10.95 11.97 -4.18
CA ARG A 84 -11.31 10.55 -4.03
C ARG A 84 -10.74 9.75 -5.20
N PRO A 85 -9.44 9.39 -5.14
CA PRO A 85 -8.77 8.71 -6.25
C PRO A 85 -9.46 7.38 -6.58
N SER A 86 -9.83 7.19 -7.86
CA SER A 86 -10.64 6.07 -8.33
C SER A 86 -9.84 4.77 -8.49
N ASP A 87 -8.52 4.85 -8.51
CA ASP A 87 -7.59 3.74 -8.62
C ASP A 87 -7.34 3.02 -7.29
N VAL A 88 -7.40 3.74 -6.17
CA VAL A 88 -7.18 3.21 -4.81
C VAL A 88 -8.05 1.97 -4.49
N PRO A 89 -9.39 1.97 -4.73
CA PRO A 89 -10.22 0.79 -4.47
C PRO A 89 -9.75 -0.47 -5.20
N ARG A 90 -9.35 -0.30 -6.46
CA ARG A 90 -8.84 -1.41 -7.28
C ARG A 90 -7.49 -1.88 -6.74
N ILE A 91 -6.55 -0.98 -6.49
CA ILE A 91 -5.22 -1.33 -5.96
C ILE A 91 -5.34 -2.11 -4.64
N ILE A 92 -6.20 -1.65 -3.73
CA ILE A 92 -6.41 -2.31 -2.44
C ILE A 92 -7.04 -3.69 -2.62
N SER A 93 -8.09 -3.82 -3.43
CA SER A 93 -8.73 -5.12 -3.67
C SER A 93 -7.78 -6.11 -4.35
N THR A 94 -7.01 -5.70 -5.36
CA THR A 94 -6.04 -6.59 -6.04
C THR A 94 -4.89 -6.99 -5.14
N CYS A 95 -4.46 -6.12 -4.23
CA CYS A 95 -3.35 -6.38 -3.33
C CYS A 95 -3.80 -6.90 -1.95
N TRP A 96 -5.08 -7.23 -1.75
CA TRP A 96 -5.62 -7.50 -0.42
C TRP A 96 -4.90 -8.64 0.31
N GLN A 97 -4.60 -9.73 -0.39
CA GLN A 97 -3.86 -10.86 0.19
C GLN A 97 -2.45 -10.44 0.65
N SER A 98 -1.76 -9.62 -0.14
CA SER A 98 -0.46 -9.06 0.23
C SER A 98 -0.57 -8.09 1.42
N ILE A 99 -1.64 -7.28 1.49
CA ILE A 99 -1.92 -6.38 2.62
C ILE A 99 -2.15 -7.17 3.89
N ASP A 100 -3.03 -8.18 3.85
CA ASP A 100 -3.37 -9.03 5.00
C ASP A 100 -2.14 -9.80 5.51
N GLY A 101 -1.36 -10.40 4.61
CA GLY A 101 -0.11 -11.06 4.96
C GLY A 101 0.90 -10.11 5.63
N LEU A 102 1.07 -8.91 5.08
CA LEU A 102 1.97 -7.90 5.65
C LEU A 102 1.46 -7.37 7.00
N ALA A 103 0.15 -7.21 7.17
CA ALA A 103 -0.45 -6.79 8.44
C ALA A 103 -0.23 -7.83 9.54
N LYS A 104 -0.39 -9.13 9.24
CA LYS A 104 -0.07 -10.23 10.16
C LYS A 104 1.40 -10.23 10.57
N LYS A 105 2.29 -9.99 9.61
CA LYS A 105 3.73 -9.85 9.89
C LYS A 105 4.01 -8.65 10.80
N LEU A 106 3.44 -7.48 10.48
CA LEU A 106 3.57 -6.27 11.32
C LEU A 106 3.05 -6.50 12.74
N TYR A 107 1.93 -7.21 12.89
CA TYR A 107 1.39 -7.55 14.20
C TYR A 107 2.34 -8.48 15.01
N THR A 108 2.99 -9.42 14.32
CA THR A 108 3.88 -10.40 14.97
C THR A 108 5.26 -9.82 15.28
N GLU A 109 5.83 -9.04 14.37
CA GLU A 109 7.20 -8.52 14.44
C GLU A 109 7.29 -7.09 14.98
N GLY A 110 6.16 -6.38 15.06
CA GLY A 110 6.06 -5.01 15.57
C GLY A 110 6.59 -3.93 14.62
N THR A 111 7.35 -4.30 13.58
CA THR A 111 7.87 -3.39 12.56
C THR A 111 8.01 -4.08 11.21
N ILE A 112 7.90 -3.31 10.12
CA ILE A 112 8.16 -3.74 8.74
C ILE A 112 8.87 -2.62 7.97
N GLY A 113 9.52 -2.97 6.85
CA GLY A 113 10.15 -2.03 5.92
C GLY A 113 9.92 -2.39 4.45
N GLN A 114 10.57 -1.66 3.55
CA GLN A 114 10.46 -1.87 2.09
C GLN A 114 10.70 -3.32 1.66
N PRO A 115 11.68 -4.08 2.19
CA PRO A 115 11.90 -5.47 1.79
C PRO A 115 10.69 -6.38 2.05
N ASP A 116 9.95 -6.13 3.14
CA ASP A 116 8.76 -6.89 3.49
C ASP A 116 7.59 -6.56 2.55
N VAL A 117 7.48 -5.28 2.18
CA VAL A 117 6.50 -4.80 1.19
C VAL A 117 6.79 -5.42 -0.18
N ASP A 118 8.04 -5.44 -0.61
CA ASP A 118 8.47 -6.04 -1.88
C ASP A 118 8.20 -7.53 -1.92
N THR A 119 8.56 -8.24 -0.85
CA THR A 119 8.28 -9.67 -0.70
C THR A 119 6.78 -9.95 -0.77
N ALA A 120 5.97 -9.20 -0.03
CA ALA A 120 4.52 -9.39 0.00
C ALA A 120 3.85 -9.09 -1.36
N LEU A 121 4.40 -8.15 -2.15
CA LEU A 121 3.94 -7.84 -3.50
C LEU A 121 4.59 -8.73 -4.59
N GLY A 122 5.50 -9.64 -4.22
CA GLY A 122 6.23 -10.47 -5.17
C GLY A 122 7.08 -9.65 -6.15
N LEU A 123 7.61 -8.51 -5.71
CA LEU A 123 8.36 -7.61 -6.57
C LEU A 123 9.83 -8.04 -6.68
N PRO A 124 10.44 -7.97 -7.88
CA PRO A 124 11.86 -8.11 -8.04
C PRO A 124 12.64 -7.07 -7.24
N ASP A 125 13.88 -7.45 -6.90
CA ASP A 125 14.86 -6.56 -6.32
C ASP A 125 15.11 -5.36 -7.24
N ALA A 126 14.99 -4.15 -6.67
CA ALA A 126 15.03 -2.91 -7.42
C ALA A 126 16.41 -2.58 -7.98
N GLU A 127 17.48 -3.04 -7.34
CA GLU A 127 18.86 -2.77 -7.75
C GLU A 127 19.29 -3.78 -8.82
N ARG A 128 18.90 -5.05 -8.66
CA ARG A 128 19.26 -6.13 -9.57
C ARG A 128 18.48 -6.09 -10.88
N ASP A 129 17.17 -5.86 -10.84
CA ASP A 129 16.34 -5.83 -12.06
C ASP A 129 15.26 -4.72 -12.02
N PRO A 130 15.67 -3.45 -12.25
CA PRO A 130 14.76 -2.32 -12.23
C PRO A 130 13.70 -2.35 -13.33
N GLU A 131 14.00 -2.96 -14.49
CA GLU A 131 13.06 -3.09 -15.61
C GLU A 131 11.93 -4.08 -15.26
N ALA A 132 12.30 -5.24 -14.72
CA ALA A 132 11.35 -6.24 -14.25
C ALA A 132 10.46 -5.71 -13.11
N ARG A 133 11.05 -4.96 -12.18
CA ARG A 133 10.30 -4.29 -11.11
C ARG A 133 9.31 -3.26 -11.66
N ALA A 134 9.74 -2.42 -12.60
CA ALA A 134 8.86 -1.43 -13.23
C ALA A 134 7.69 -2.10 -13.96
N HIS A 135 7.95 -3.22 -14.65
CA HIS A 135 6.92 -4.04 -15.29
C HIS A 135 5.92 -4.59 -14.26
N ALA A 136 6.40 -5.20 -13.17
CA ALA A 136 5.55 -5.75 -12.12
C ALA A 136 4.65 -4.69 -11.46
N LEU A 137 5.21 -3.53 -11.14
CA LEU A 137 4.44 -2.40 -10.61
C LEU A 137 3.42 -1.87 -11.63
N ALA A 138 3.76 -1.85 -12.92
CA ALA A 138 2.82 -1.47 -13.97
C ALA A 138 1.67 -2.48 -14.10
N ALA A 139 1.94 -3.78 -14.02
CA ALA A 139 0.93 -4.83 -14.03
C ALA A 139 -0.06 -4.69 -12.86
N ILE A 140 0.44 -4.44 -11.65
CA ILE A 140 -0.39 -4.18 -10.46
C ILE A 140 -1.21 -2.90 -10.64
N ARG A 141 -0.59 -1.82 -11.13
CA ARG A 141 -1.31 -0.58 -11.47
C ARG A 141 -2.36 -0.79 -12.54
N ALA A 142 -2.22 -1.76 -13.44
CA ALA A 142 -3.23 -2.13 -14.43
C ALA A 142 -4.33 -3.05 -13.86
N GLY A 143 -4.15 -3.64 -12.67
CA GLY A 143 -5.13 -4.47 -11.98
C GLY A 143 -4.78 -5.94 -11.88
N SER A 144 -3.54 -6.32 -12.19
CA SER A 144 -3.06 -7.67 -11.97
C SER A 144 -2.86 -7.91 -10.46
N VAL A 145 -3.23 -9.10 -10.00
CA VAL A 145 -3.00 -9.52 -8.62
C VAL A 145 -1.51 -9.86 -8.44
N PRO A 146 -0.84 -9.39 -7.37
CA PRO A 146 0.52 -9.79 -7.07
C PRO A 146 0.71 -11.32 -7.11
N GLY A 147 1.75 -11.78 -7.82
CA GLY A 147 2.06 -13.20 -7.97
C GLY A 147 1.25 -13.95 -9.05
N THR A 148 0.30 -13.30 -9.75
CA THR A 148 -0.47 -13.96 -10.84
C THR A 148 0.03 -13.66 -12.24
N PHE A 149 1.08 -12.86 -12.38
CA PHE A 149 1.68 -12.50 -13.66
C PHE A 149 3.15 -12.88 -13.67
N GLU A 150 3.65 -13.22 -14.85
CA GLU A 150 5.06 -13.57 -15.03
C GLU A 150 5.91 -12.30 -15.10
N VAL A 151 7.01 -12.30 -14.37
CA VAL A 151 8.00 -11.23 -14.41
C VAL A 151 9.27 -11.80 -15.04
N ILE A 152 9.47 -11.54 -16.32
CA ILE A 152 10.65 -12.00 -17.04
C ILE A 152 11.81 -11.07 -16.70
N SER A 153 12.77 -11.58 -15.92
CA SER A 153 14.04 -10.90 -15.66
C SER A 153 15.05 -11.14 -16.78
N ARG A 154 15.89 -10.15 -17.09
CA ARG A 154 16.92 -10.26 -18.14
C ARG A 154 17.94 -11.36 -17.86
N ASP A 155 18.15 -11.74 -16.60
CA ASP A 155 19.04 -12.84 -16.21
C ASP A 155 18.57 -14.23 -16.69
N SER A 156 17.28 -14.36 -17.04
CA SER A 156 16.72 -15.62 -17.52
C SER A 156 16.99 -15.88 -19.02
N ALA A 157 17.55 -14.90 -19.74
CA ALA A 157 17.59 -14.88 -21.20
C ALA A 157 18.91 -15.36 -21.85
N TRP A 158 19.93 -15.78 -21.09
CA TRP A 158 21.20 -16.25 -21.68
C TRP A 158 21.64 -17.61 -21.11
N LYS A 159 21.02 -18.69 -21.62
CA LYS A 159 21.63 -20.02 -21.63
C LYS A 159 21.32 -20.70 -22.96
N LEU A 160 22.06 -20.32 -24.01
CA LEU A 160 22.24 -21.10 -25.23
C LEU A 160 23.70 -20.97 -25.68
#